data_AF-A0A642BSR2-F1
#
_entry.id   AF-A0A642BSR2-F1
#
_cell.length_a   1.000
_cell.length_b   1.000
_cell.length_c   1.000
_cell.angle_alpha   90.00
_cell.angle_beta   90.00
_cell.angle_gamma   90.00
#
_symmetry.space_group_name_H-M   'P 1'
#
loop_
_entity.id
_entity.type
_entity.pdbx_description
1 polymer ?
#
loop_
_entity_poly.entity_id
_entity_poly.type
_entity_poly.pdbx_seq_one_letter_code
_entity_poly.pdbx_strand_id
1 'polypeptide(L)' 'NVELRIMPATGGKPKTLVKLFGGQGTINVNSWAPDSRRVAFVSYRLSSPSSK' A
#
# COMPACT_ATOMS: atom_id res chain seq x y z
N ASN A 1 -2.24 8.90 -6.35
CA ASN A 1 -1.04 8.22 -5.82
C ASN A 1 -1.11 8.15 -4.32
N VAL A 2 -0.61 7.05 -3.74
CA VAL A 2 -0.66 6.77 -2.30
C VAL A 2 0.71 6.31 -1.78
N GLU A 3 0.90 6.39 -0.47
CA GLU A 3 2.08 5.87 0.21
C GLU A 3 1.66 4.84 1.26
N LEU A 4 2.36 3.70 1.30
CA LEU A 4 2.29 2.80 2.44
C LEU A 4 3.35 3.20 3.46
N ARG A 5 2.92 3.41 4.70
CA ARG A 5 3.77 3.87 5.79
C ARG A 5 3.58 2.96 7.01
N ILE A 6 4.65 2.81 7.77
CA ILE A 6 4.63 2.13 9.08
C ILE A 6 4.95 3.15 10.18
N MET A 7 4.33 3.02 11.33
CA MET A 7 4.55 3.90 12.48
C MET A 7 4.62 3.12 13.80
N PRO A 8 5.27 3.67 14.83
CA PRO A 8 5.23 3.07 16.16
C PRO A 8 3.79 3.03 16.71
N ALA A 9 3.45 1.95 17.41
CA ALA A 9 2.11 1.76 18.00
C ALA A 9 1.79 2.79 19.11
N THR A 10 2.81 3.30 19.79
CA THR A 10 2.69 4.38 20.80
C THR A 10 2.53 5.77 20.18
N GLY A 11 2.44 5.88 18.85
CA GLY A 11 2.49 7.14 18.12
C GLY A 11 3.91 7.59 17.79
N GLY A 12 4.03 8.64 16.97
CA GLY A 12 5.31 9.21 16.52
C GLY A 12 5.45 9.28 15.01
N LYS A 13 6.68 9.45 14.52
CA LYS A 13 6.97 9.71 13.10
C LYS A 13 6.79 8.45 12.23
N PRO A 14 5.90 8.47 11.22
CA PRO A 14 5.77 7.37 10.27
C PRO A 14 6.94 7.31 9.27
N LYS A 15 7.39 6.09 8.95
CA LYS A 15 8.35 5.79 7.89
C LYS A 15 7.61 5.31 6.64
N THR A 16 7.91 5.90 5.49
CA THR A 16 7.38 5.43 4.20
C THR A 16 8.10 4.15 3.78
N LEU A 17 7.33 3.11 3.43
CA LEU A 17 7.82 1.84 2.91
C LEU A 17 7.84 1.84 1.39
N VAL A 18 6.78 2.34 0.76
CA VAL A 18 6.67 2.41 -0.70
C VAL A 18 5.71 3.54 -1.13
N LYS A 19 6.02 4.18 -2.26
CA LYS A 19 5.14 5.10 -2.98
C LYS A 19 4.67 4.39 -4.24
N LEU A 20 3.37 4.40 -4.52
CA LEU A 20 2.80 3.64 -5.62
C LEU A 20 1.57 4.30 -6.26
N PHE A 21 1.27 3.87 -7.49
CA PHE A 21 0.01 4.15 -8.14
C PHE A 21 -1.06 3.21 -7.57
N GLY A 22 -2.07 3.81 -6.92
CA GLY A 22 -3.00 3.12 -6.05
C GLY A 22 -4.07 4.07 -5.50
N GLY A 23 -4.87 3.56 -4.58
CA GLY A 23 -6.03 4.26 -4.02
C GLY A 23 -6.91 3.29 -3.23
N GLN A 24 -8.24 3.43 -3.36
CA GLN A 24 -9.17 2.42 -2.86
C GLN A 24 -8.82 1.05 -3.49
N GLY A 25 -8.82 0.00 -2.68
CA GLY A 25 -8.39 -1.35 -3.06
C GLY A 25 -6.90 -1.64 -2.83
N THR A 26 -6.03 -0.63 -2.63
CA THR A 26 -4.60 -0.87 -2.33
C THR A 26 -4.43 -1.62 -1.01
N ILE A 27 -5.11 -1.17 0.05
CA ILE A 27 -5.32 -1.87 1.33
C ILE A 27 -6.67 -1.41 1.89
N ASN A 28 -7.56 -2.33 2.25
CA ASN A 28 -8.87 -2.01 2.86
C ASN A 28 -9.14 -2.79 4.15
N VAL A 29 -8.49 -3.93 4.31
CA VAL A 29 -8.61 -4.83 5.45
C VAL A 29 -7.20 -5.17 5.96
N ASN A 30 -7.11 -5.87 7.09
CA ASN A 30 -5.83 -6.36 7.57
C ASN A 30 -5.24 -7.36 6.56
N SER A 31 -4.05 -7.04 6.05
CA SER A 31 -3.32 -7.85 5.07
C SER A 31 -1.91 -8.22 5.55
N TRP A 32 -1.70 -8.25 6.87
CA TRP A 32 -0.43 -8.66 7.46
C TRP A 32 -0.30 -10.18 7.47
N ALA A 33 0.91 -10.67 7.20
CA ALA A 33 1.25 -12.05 7.52
C ALA A 33 1.12 -12.29 9.03
N PRO A 34 0.77 -13.51 9.49
CA PRO A 34 0.62 -13.81 10.92
C PRO A 34 1.87 -13.50 11.76
N ASP A 35 3.05 -13.57 11.17
CA ASP A 35 4.33 -13.26 11.81
C ASP A 35 4.69 -11.76 11.82
N SER A 36 3.83 -10.91 11.25
CA SER A 36 4.00 -9.46 11.10
C SER A 36 5.25 -9.02 10.30
N ARG A 37 5.90 -9.93 9.56
CA ARG A 37 7.11 -9.60 8.78
C ARG A 37 6.81 -9.13 7.37
N ARG A 38 5.59 -9.36 6.88
CA ARG A 38 5.17 -9.02 5.51
C ARG A 38 3.76 -8.44 5.52
N VAL A 39 3.49 -7.55 4.58
CA VAL A 39 2.16 -7.01 4.30
C VAL A 39 1.88 -7.18 2.82
N ALA A 40 0.69 -7.69 2.48
CA ALA A 40 0.20 -7.74 1.11
C ALA A 40 -0.53 -6.44 0.75
N PHE A 41 -0.31 -5.95 -0.47
CA PHE A 41 -0.97 -4.75 -1.01
C PHE A 41 -1.11 -4.85 -2.53
N VAL A 42 -2.00 -4.05 -3.10
CA VAL A 42 -2.20 -3.96 -4.56
C VAL A 42 -1.69 -2.62 -5.09
N SER A 43 -0.82 -2.68 -6.10
CA SER A 43 -0.45 -1.54 -6.94
C SER A 43 -1.09 -1.66 -8.31
N TYR A 44 -1.67 -0.57 -8.81
CA TYR A 44 -2.29 -0.56 -10.13
C TYR A 44 -1.28 -0.16 -11.20
N ARG A 45 -1.58 -0.55 -12.44
CA ARG A 45 -0.93 -0.02 -13.64
C ARG A 45 -2.01 0.63 -14.48
N LEU A 46 -1.71 1.81 -15.01
CA LEU A 46 -2.52 2.39 -16.07
C LEU A 46 -2.21 1.61 -17.35
N SER A 47 -3.20 0.92 -17.90
CA SER A 47 -3.10 0.44 -19.27
C SER A 47 -3.30 1.63 -20.21
N SER A 48 -2.45 1.77 -21.22
CA SER A 48 -2.75 2.68 -22.32
C SER A 48 -4.14 2.33 -22.88
N PRO A 49 -4.95 3.33 -23.27
CA PRO A 49 -6.21 3.05 -23.95
C PRO A 49 -5.91 2.15 -25.14
N SER A 50 -6.56 0.99 -25.23
CA SER A 50 -6.55 0.23 -26.48
C SER A 50 -7.16 1.14 -27.54
N SER A 51 -6.44 1.44 -28.62
CA SER A 51 -7.04 2.07 -29.79
C SER A 51 -8.28 1.25 -30.17
N LYS A 52 -9.44 1.92 -30.14
CA LYS A 52 -10.66 1.36 -30.71
C LYS A 52 -10.51 1.25 -32.21
#